data_AF-A0A380ZE10-F1
#
_entry.id   AF-A0A380ZE10-F1
#
_cell.length_a   1.000
_cell.length_b   1.000
_cell.length_c   1.000
_cell.angle_alpha   90.00
_cell.angle_beta   90.00
_cell.angle_gamma   90.00
#
_symmetry.space_group_name_H-M   'P 1'
#
loop_
_entity.id
_entity.type
_entity.pdbx_description
1 polymer ?
#
loop_
_entity_poly.entity_id
_entity_poly.type
_entity_poly.pdbx_seq_one_letter_code
_entity_poly.pdbx_strand_id
1 'polypeptide(L)' 'MIIIFLGADSVLAAECMEVGKKVAAQERGVLVRSKSVVKDGKDLCVVVVVVPAHDGEKLRRVEVFVPAD' A
#
# COMPACT_ATOMS: atom_id res chain seq x y z
N MET A 1 10.69 -35.03 -2.19
CA MET A 1 10.65 -34.06 -1.07
C MET A 1 10.52 -32.67 -1.68
N ILE A 2 9.29 -32.29 -2.04
CA ILE A 2 9.00 -31.04 -2.75
C ILE A 2 8.68 -30.00 -1.66
N ILE A 3 9.61 -29.08 -1.43
CA ILE A 3 9.40 -27.96 -0.53
C ILE A 3 8.69 -26.89 -1.35
N ILE A 4 7.40 -26.74 -1.10
CA ILE A 4 6.57 -25.73 -1.73
C ILE A 4 6.92 -24.39 -1.05
N PHE A 5 7.69 -23.53 -1.73
CA PHE A 5 8.00 -22.16 -1.29
C PHE A 5 6.78 -21.22 -1.47
N LEU A 6 5.61 -21.61 -0.95
CA LEU A 6 4.47 -20.69 -0.82
C LEU A 6 4.60 -19.99 0.54
N GLY A 7 5.13 -18.77 0.59
CA GLY A 7 5.12 -18.07 1.89
C GLY A 7 5.57 -16.62 1.95
N ALA A 8 6.60 -16.21 1.23
CA ALA A 8 7.19 -14.88 1.48
C ALA A 8 6.40 -13.74 0.82
N ASP A 9 5.98 -13.91 -0.43
CA ASP A 9 5.26 -12.86 -1.18
C ASP A 9 3.89 -12.53 -0.56
N SER A 10 3.23 -13.53 0.02
CA SER A 10 1.91 -13.38 0.63
C SER A 10 1.95 -12.57 1.93
N VAL A 11 3.02 -12.71 2.72
CA VAL A 11 3.19 -12.01 4.00
C VAL A 11 3.41 -10.52 3.74
N LEU A 12 4.34 -10.18 2.85
CA LEU A 12 4.59 -8.80 2.43
C LEU A 12 3.35 -8.16 1.77
N ALA A 13 2.59 -8.93 0.97
CA ALA A 13 1.35 -8.43 0.37
C ALA A 13 0.26 -8.13 1.42
N ALA A 14 0.12 -8.99 2.44
CA ALA A 14 -0.84 -8.78 3.53
C ALA A 14 -0.45 -7.58 4.40
N GLU A 15 0.84 -7.41 4.70
CA GLU A 15 1.36 -6.28 5.46
C GLU A 15 1.15 -4.95 4.72
N CYS A 16 1.48 -4.89 3.42
CA CYS A 16 1.22 -3.69 2.60
C CYS A 16 -0.26 -3.32 2.54
N MET A 17 -1.16 -4.30 2.58
CA MET A 17 -2.60 -4.06 2.58
C MET A 17 -3.07 -3.45 3.91
N GLU A 18 -2.62 -3.98 5.05
CA GLU A 18 -2.96 -3.43 6.36
C GLU A 18 -2.38 -2.03 6.56
N VAL A 19 -1.11 -1.83 6.19
CA VAL A 19 -0.47 -0.51 6.15
C VAL A 19 -1.25 0.45 5.25
N GLY A 20 -1.62 -0.01 4.05
CA GLY A 20 -2.37 0.78 3.08
C GLY A 20 -3.73 1.25 3.61
N LYS A 21 -4.45 0.37 4.32
CA LYS A 21 -5.73 0.73 4.97
C LYS A 21 -5.53 1.81 6.02
N LYS A 22 -4.48 1.69 6.83
CA LYS A 22 -4.15 2.67 7.87
C LYS A 22 -3.82 4.04 7.28
N VAL A 23 -2.99 4.07 6.22
CA VAL A 23 -2.65 5.31 5.50
C VAL A 23 -3.89 5.94 4.88
N ALA A 24 -4.76 5.16 4.23
CA ALA A 24 -6.00 5.66 3.67
C ALA A 24 -6.92 6.31 4.71
N ALA A 25 -7.05 5.67 5.89
CA ALA A 25 -7.83 6.22 7.00
C ALA A 25 -7.24 7.54 7.54
N GLN A 26 -5.92 7.64 7.62
CA GLN A 26 -5.23 8.87 8.05
C GLN A 26 -5.44 10.03 7.07
N GLU A 27 -5.36 9.75 5.77
CA GLU A 27 -5.59 10.71 4.70
C GLU A 27 -7.09 11.03 4.48
N ARG A 28 -7.99 10.43 5.27
CA ARG A 28 -9.46 10.50 5.08
C ARG A 28 -9.88 10.13 3.65
N GLY A 29 -9.14 9.21 3.05
CA GLY A 29 -9.31 8.76 1.68
C GLY A 29 -9.69 7.28 1.59
N VAL A 30 -9.78 6.81 0.36
CA VAL A 30 -10.07 5.42 0.04
C VAL A 30 -8.82 4.76 -0.52
N LEU A 31 -8.45 3.60 0.05
CA LEU A 31 -7.38 2.77 -0.50
C LEU A 31 -7.83 2.22 -1.86
N VAL A 32 -7.11 2.59 -2.91
CA VAL A 32 -7.37 2.08 -4.28
C VAL A 32 -6.43 0.94 -4.62
N ARG A 33 -5.19 0.99 -4.14
CA ARG A 33 -4.18 -0.02 -4.41
C ARG A 33 -3.12 -0.06 -3.32
N SER A 34 -2.71 -1.26 -2.93
CA SER A 34 -1.49 -1.51 -2.15
C SER A 34 -0.69 -2.61 -2.84
N LYS A 35 0.61 -2.40 -3.06
CA LYS A 35 1.49 -3.42 -3.67
C LYS A 35 2.90 -3.33 -3.10
N SER A 36 3.51 -4.47 -2.80
CA SER A 36 4.95 -4.54 -2.53
C SER A 36 5.77 -4.31 -3.82
N VAL A 37 6.79 -3.48 -3.73
CA VAL A 37 7.76 -3.17 -4.80
C VAL A 37 9.16 -3.09 -4.20
N VAL A 38 10.15 -3.62 -4.90
CA VAL A 38 11.55 -3.41 -4.54
C VAL A 38 12.02 -2.13 -5.22
N LYS A 39 12.46 -1.14 -4.44
CA LYS A 39 13.04 0.12 -4.95
C LYS A 39 14.35 0.40 -4.24
N ASP A 40 15.41 0.65 -5.02
CA ASP A 40 16.76 0.90 -4.51
C ASP A 40 17.28 -0.21 -3.56
N GLY A 41 16.86 -1.45 -3.82
CA GLY A 41 17.21 -2.62 -3.00
C GLY A 41 16.42 -2.76 -1.69
N LYS A 42 15.38 -1.96 -1.49
CA LYS A 42 14.49 -2.02 -0.32
C LYS A 42 13.09 -2.47 -0.71
N ASP A 43 12.48 -3.33 0.11
CA ASP A 43 11.08 -3.69 0.00
C ASP A 43 10.20 -2.53 0.48
N LEU A 44 9.44 -1.94 -0.43
CA LEU A 44 8.52 -0.84 -0.18
C LEU A 44 7.09 -1.22 -0.58
N CYS A 45 6.14 -0.87 0.25
CA CYS A 45 4.72 -0.85 -0.08
C CYS A 45 4.37 0.45 -0.81
N VAL A 46 3.97 0.33 -2.08
CA VAL A 46 3.31 1.42 -2.80
C VAL A 46 1.84 1.41 -2.43
N VAL A 47 1.39 2.48 -1.78
CA VAL A 47 0.00 2.68 -1.36
C VAL A 47 -0.58 3.84 -2.15
N VAL A 48 -1.67 3.59 -2.87
CA VAL A 48 -2.39 4.60 -3.62
C VAL A 48 -3.72 4.86 -2.93
N VAL A 49 -3.86 6.08 -2.42
CA VAL A 49 -5.07 6.58 -1.78
C VAL A 49 -5.71 7.63 -2.68
N VAL A 50 -7.02 7.56 -2.80
CA VAL A 50 -7.81 8.63 -3.41
C VAL A 50 -8.53 9.36 -2.30
N VAL A 51 -8.17 10.63 -2.12
CA VAL A 51 -8.83 11.52 -1.16
C VAL A 51 -9.98 12.22 -1.91
N PRO A 52 -11.24 11.93 -1.53
CA PRO A 52 -12.39 12.58 -2.14
C PRO A 52 -12.32 14.09 -1.91
N ALA A 53 -12.79 14.84 -2.89
CA ALA A 53 -12.97 16.26 -2.72
C ALA A 53 -14.06 16.54 -1.69
N HIS A 54 -13.77 17.37 -0.71
CA HIS A 54 -14.76 18.02 0.13
C HIS A 54 -14.85 19.49 -0.30
N ASP A 55 -16.04 20.07 -0.21
CA ASP A 55 -16.27 21.52 -0.40
C ASP A 55 -15.83 22.12 -1.76
N GLY A 56 -15.89 21.32 -2.83
CA GLY A 56 -15.57 21.78 -4.19
C GLY A 56 -14.08 21.74 -4.56
N GLU A 57 -13.23 21.15 -3.71
CA GLU A 57 -11.84 20.88 -4.06
C GLU A 57 -11.71 19.86 -5.21
N LYS A 58 -10.51 19.71 -5.78
CA LYS A 58 -10.25 18.65 -6.77
C LYS A 58 -9.94 17.34 -6.06
N LEU A 59 -10.34 16.23 -6.68
CA LEU A 59 -9.93 14.89 -6.27
C LEU A 59 -8.40 14.82 -6.20
N ARG A 60 -7.87 14.37 -5.06
CA ARG A 60 -6.43 14.22 -4.88
C ARG A 60 -6.08 12.74 -4.86
N ARG A 61 -5.17 12.34 -5.75
CA ARG A 61 -4.57 10.99 -5.73
C ARG A 61 -3.22 11.10 -5.05
N VAL A 62 -3.11 10.45 -3.90
CA VAL A 62 -1.89 10.42 -3.08
C VAL A 62 -1.25 9.06 -3.24
N GLU A 63 0.01 9.04 -3.65
CA GLU A 63 0.82 7.83 -3.73
C GLU A 63 1.90 7.92 -2.65
N VAL A 64 1.90 6.94 -1.75
CA VAL A 64 2.78 6.89 -0.58
C VAL A 64 3.63 5.63 -0.67
N PHE A 65 4.92 5.77 -0.43
CA PHE A 65 5.86 4.66 -0.31
C PHE A 65 6.12 4.41 1.17
N VAL A 66 5.75 3.22 1.65
CA VAL A 66 5.96 2.83 3.05
C VAL A 66 6.95 1.66 3.09
N PRO A 67 7.97 1.66 3.95
CA PRO A 67 8.85 0.50 4.12
C PRO A 67 8.07 -0.74 4.58
N ALA A 68 8.40 -1.90 4.01
CA ALA A 68 7.92 -3.20 4.46
C ALA A 68 9.01 -3.87 5.30
N ASP A 69 9.29 -3.29 6.47
CA ASP A 69 10.32 -3.77 7.42
C ASP A 69 9.68 -4.52 8.59
#